data_AF-A0A8J6XXA7-F1
#
_entry.id   AF-A0A8J6XXA7-F1
#
_cell.length_a   1.000
_cell.length_b   1.000
_cell.length_c   1.000
_cell.angle_alpha   90.00
_cell.angle_beta   90.00
_cell.angle_gamma   90.00
#
_symmetry.space_group_name_H-M   'P 1'
#
loop_
_entity.id
_entity.type
_entity.pdbx_description
1 polymer ?
#
loop_
_entity_poly.entity_id
_entity_poly.type
_entity_poly.pdbx_seq_one_letter_code
_entity_poly.pdbx_strand_id
1 'polypeptide(L)'
;MNQSYTEILNDSLVCAELKQAWEDSKPGVSGGHEEGGFILKDSEGNFSVVRWATGDQNSIFLPSHPGCKIEGTAIAASFHTHPNTGGDYLQEPSETDKRGVRDDPDLKEASYIGEFVISQAKIYWIEPNGQVSEIGDTSLILGL
;
A
#
# COMPACT_ATOMS: atom_id res chain seq x y z
N MET A 1 5.55 -0.60 21.60
CA MET A 1 4.27 -1.22 21.21
C MET A 1 4.36 -1.43 19.71
N ASN A 2 4.29 -2.67 19.24
CA ASN A 2 4.27 -2.94 17.79
C ASN A 2 2.99 -2.33 17.24
N GLN A 3 3.12 -1.36 16.33
CA GLN A 3 1.99 -0.90 15.53
C GLN A 3 1.53 -2.10 14.67
N SER A 4 0.23 -2.31 14.60
CA SER A 4 -0.37 -3.40 13.81
C SER A 4 -1.00 -2.80 12.56
N TYR A 5 -0.97 -3.53 11.45
CA TYR A 5 -1.73 -3.17 10.25
C TYR A 5 -3.23 -2.97 10.56
N THR A 6 -3.75 -3.62 11.62
CA THR A 6 -5.13 -3.43 12.09
C THR A 6 -5.40 -2.01 12.60
N GLU A 7 -4.42 -1.35 13.21
CA GLU A 7 -4.57 0.04 13.65
C GLU A 7 -4.80 0.96 12.45
N ILE A 8 -4.00 0.76 11.39
CA ILE A 8 -4.10 1.51 10.14
C ILE A 8 -5.45 1.24 9.46
N LEU A 9 -5.87 -0.01 9.32
CA LEU A 9 -7.13 -0.37 8.66
C LEU A 9 -8.40 -0.08 9.48
N ASN A 10 -8.26 0.29 10.76
CA ASN A 10 -9.37 0.79 11.56
C ASN A 10 -9.56 2.32 11.41
N ASP A 11 -8.62 3.01 10.79
CA ASP A 11 -8.73 4.43 10.50
C ASP A 11 -9.61 4.66 9.26
N SER A 12 -10.72 5.38 9.44
CA SER A 12 -11.69 5.61 8.38
C SER A 12 -11.15 6.47 7.23
N LEU A 13 -10.21 7.39 7.52
CA LEU A 13 -9.58 8.20 6.48
C LEU A 13 -8.67 7.32 5.64
N VAL A 14 -7.86 6.47 6.27
CA VAL A 14 -7.00 5.54 5.53
C VAL A 14 -7.84 4.63 4.64
N CYS A 15 -8.88 3.99 5.16
CA CYS A 15 -9.73 3.11 4.35
C CYS A 15 -10.43 3.84 3.20
N ALA A 16 -10.85 5.10 3.39
CA ALA A 16 -11.41 5.91 2.31
C ALA A 16 -10.38 6.21 1.21
N GLU A 17 -9.13 6.49 1.57
CA GLU A 17 -8.04 6.76 0.63
C GLU A 17 -7.57 5.50 -0.11
N LEU A 18 -7.52 4.35 0.57
CA LEU A 18 -7.25 3.05 -0.06
C LEU A 18 -8.38 2.64 -1.01
N LYS A 19 -9.63 2.92 -0.64
CA LYS A 19 -10.78 2.73 -1.52
C LYS A 19 -10.68 3.62 -2.76
N GLN A 20 -10.37 4.90 -2.59
CA GLN A 20 -10.22 5.82 -3.71
C GLN A 20 -9.07 5.38 -4.63
N ALA A 21 -7.95 4.89 -4.06
CA ALA A 21 -6.87 4.25 -4.81
C ALA A 21 -7.38 3.17 -5.76
N TRP A 22 -8.19 2.28 -5.21
CA TRP A 22 -8.70 1.13 -5.91
C TRP A 22 -9.67 1.56 -7.01
N GLU A 23 -10.54 2.53 -6.76
CA GLU A 23 -11.45 3.05 -7.79
C GLU A 23 -10.68 3.78 -8.92
N ASP A 24 -9.68 4.59 -8.57
CA ASP A 24 -8.85 5.34 -9.51
C ASP A 24 -7.97 4.41 -10.37
N SER A 25 -7.60 3.24 -9.83
CA SER A 25 -6.86 2.20 -10.54
C SER A 25 -7.63 1.54 -11.69
N LYS A 26 -8.95 1.79 -11.76
CA LYS A 26 -9.88 1.26 -12.79
C LYS A 26 -9.77 -0.26 -12.95
N PRO A 27 -10.13 -1.03 -11.91
CA PRO A 27 -9.95 -2.47 -11.90
C PRO A 27 -10.78 -3.14 -12.99
N GLY A 28 -10.17 -4.10 -13.67
CA GLY A 28 -10.79 -4.78 -14.81
C GLY A 28 -9.83 -5.74 -15.49
N VAL A 29 -10.32 -6.45 -16.51
CA VAL A 29 -9.55 -7.49 -17.20
C VAL A 29 -8.28 -6.97 -17.88
N SER A 30 -8.26 -5.67 -18.20
CA SER A 30 -7.13 -4.96 -18.81
C SER A 30 -7.31 -3.46 -18.65
N GLY A 31 -6.20 -2.71 -18.71
CA GLY A 31 -6.22 -1.24 -18.74
C GLY A 31 -6.33 -0.59 -17.36
N GLY A 32 -6.20 -1.39 -16.29
CA GLY A 32 -6.01 -0.88 -14.95
C GLY A 32 -4.60 -0.31 -14.79
N HIS A 33 -4.51 0.77 -14.02
CA HIS A 33 -3.28 1.50 -13.70
C HIS A 33 -2.96 1.30 -12.23
N GLU A 34 -1.74 0.87 -11.89
CA GLU A 34 -1.39 0.71 -10.48
C GLU A 34 -1.38 2.06 -9.78
N GLU A 35 -2.00 2.08 -8.62
CA GLU A 35 -2.19 3.25 -7.78
C GLU A 35 -1.52 2.97 -6.43
N GLY A 36 -0.81 3.93 -5.86
CA GLY A 36 -0.08 3.71 -4.61
C GLY A 36 0.13 4.95 -3.77
N GLY A 37 0.73 4.77 -2.61
CA GLY A 37 0.94 5.87 -1.67
C GLY A 37 1.65 5.47 -0.39
N PHE A 38 1.95 6.49 0.40
CA PHE A 38 2.42 6.35 1.78
C PHE A 38 1.30 6.69 2.75
N ILE A 39 1.21 5.91 3.82
CA ILE A 39 0.39 6.18 5.00
C ILE A 39 1.34 6.75 6.04
N LEU A 40 1.12 8.02 6.38
CA LEU A 40 1.95 8.76 7.33
C LEU A 40 1.29 8.78 8.69
N LYS A 41 2.11 8.83 9.75
CA LYS A 41 1.65 9.01 11.12
C LYS A 41 2.40 10.15 11.78
N ASP A 42 1.66 11.14 12.28
CA ASP A 42 2.25 12.27 13.00
C ASP A 42 2.61 11.93 14.46
N SER A 43 3.19 12.88 15.19
CA SER A 43 3.56 12.71 16.60
C SER A 43 2.36 12.63 17.55
N GLU A 44 1.18 13.05 17.12
CA GLU A 44 -0.08 12.97 17.86
C GLU A 44 -0.78 11.62 17.63
N GLY A 45 -0.31 10.85 16.65
CA GLY A 45 -0.82 9.54 16.28
C GLY A 45 -1.88 9.58 15.18
N ASN A 46 -2.13 10.74 14.56
CA ASN A 46 -3.09 10.86 13.47
C ASN A 46 -2.50 10.31 12.16
N PHE A 47 -3.34 9.66 11.37
CA PHE A 47 -2.97 9.16 10.05
C PHE A 47 -3.29 10.16 8.93
N SER A 48 -2.46 10.16 7.90
CA SER A 48 -2.73 10.83 6.63
C SER A 48 -2.18 10.00 5.47
N VAL A 49 -2.66 10.25 4.25
CA VAL A 49 -2.22 9.53 3.06
C VAL A 49 -1.62 10.49 2.04
N VAL A 50 -0.47 10.11 1.50
CA VAL A 50 0.17 10.80 0.38
C VAL A 50 0.21 9.86 -0.82
N ARG A 51 -0.58 10.19 -1.84
CA ARG A 51 -0.64 9.46 -3.12
C ARG A 51 0.67 9.61 -3.89
N TRP A 52 1.14 8.52 -4.49
CA TRP A 52 2.26 8.58 -5.43
C TRP A 52 1.79 9.18 -6.76
N ALA A 53 2.71 9.85 -7.46
CA ALA A 53 2.41 10.32 -8.80
C ALA A 53 2.28 9.10 -9.73
N THR A 54 1.30 9.16 -10.64
CA THR A 54 1.19 8.25 -11.79
C THR A 54 2.52 8.26 -12.55
N GLY A 55 3.13 7.09 -12.73
CA GLY A 55 4.32 6.93 -13.55
C GLY A 55 3.96 6.74 -15.03
N ASP A 56 4.94 6.30 -15.82
CA ASP A 56 4.68 5.96 -17.21
C ASP A 56 3.94 4.62 -17.33
N GLN A 57 3.00 4.54 -18.28
CA GLN A 57 2.18 3.36 -18.56
C GLN A 57 1.38 2.86 -17.35
N ASN A 58 1.74 1.71 -16.79
CA ASN A 58 1.06 1.06 -15.67
C ASN A 58 1.89 1.15 -14.38
N SER A 59 2.99 1.90 -14.39
CA SER A 59 3.90 2.00 -13.26
C SER A 59 3.57 3.18 -12.36
N ILE A 60 3.83 3.01 -11.08
CA ILE A 60 3.87 4.06 -10.06
C ILE A 60 5.30 4.63 -9.92
N PHE A 61 5.43 5.93 -9.66
CA PHE A 61 6.70 6.51 -9.25
C PHE A 61 6.78 6.55 -7.73
N LEU A 62 7.67 5.73 -7.14
CA LEU A 62 7.95 5.78 -5.70
C LEU A 62 8.71 7.07 -5.36
N PRO A 63 8.12 8.02 -4.61
CA PRO A 63 8.79 9.26 -4.23
C PRO A 63 9.99 8.97 -3.33
N SER A 64 11.02 9.82 -3.38
CA SER A 64 12.15 9.73 -2.44
C SER A 64 11.67 9.96 -1.00
N HIS A 65 12.13 9.11 -0.08
CA HIS A 65 11.63 9.06 1.30
C HIS A 65 12.75 8.83 2.34
N PRO A 66 13.82 9.65 2.33
CA PRO A 66 15.00 9.42 3.16
C PRO A 66 14.65 9.35 4.64
N GLY A 67 15.15 8.31 5.32
CA GLY A 67 14.90 8.11 6.75
C GLY A 67 13.42 7.83 7.08
N CYS A 68 12.72 7.14 6.18
CA CYS A 68 11.33 6.70 6.33
C CYS A 68 10.33 7.84 6.56
N LYS A 69 10.52 8.97 5.86
CA LYS A 69 9.73 10.19 6.07
C LYS A 69 9.32 10.86 4.77
N ILE A 70 8.15 11.48 4.80
CA ILE A 70 7.68 12.44 3.80
C ILE A 70 7.48 13.78 4.50
N GLU A 71 8.17 14.81 4.02
CA GLU A 71 8.11 16.18 4.56
C GLU A 71 8.30 16.26 6.10
N GLY A 72 9.09 15.35 6.66
CA GLY A 72 9.37 15.26 8.10
C GLY A 72 8.41 14.37 8.90
N THR A 73 7.29 13.95 8.30
CA THR A 73 6.31 13.04 8.91
C THR A 73 6.70 11.58 8.66
N ALA A 74 6.61 10.74 9.68
CA ALA A 74 7.01 9.33 9.60
C ALA A 74 6.05 8.52 8.71
N ILE A 75 6.60 7.67 7.87
CA ILE A 75 5.85 6.67 7.11
C ILE A 75 5.57 5.49 8.05
N ALA A 76 4.29 5.16 8.21
CA ALA A 76 3.82 4.01 8.96
C ALA A 76 3.67 2.78 8.06
N ALA A 77 3.18 2.97 6.82
CA ALA A 77 3.06 1.92 5.82
C ALA A 77 3.09 2.50 4.40
N SER A 78 3.34 1.67 3.41
CA SER A 78 3.05 1.96 1.99
C SER A 78 1.86 1.13 1.50
N PHE A 79 1.38 1.41 0.31
CA PHE A 79 0.43 0.54 -0.38
C PHE A 79 0.51 0.71 -1.90
N HIS A 80 0.04 -0.31 -2.62
CA HIS A 80 -0.31 -0.21 -4.04
C HIS A 80 -1.46 -1.15 -4.43
N THR A 81 -2.03 -0.92 -5.61
CA THR A 81 -3.13 -1.72 -6.16
C THR A 81 -2.65 -2.67 -7.26
N HIS A 82 -3.24 -3.86 -7.36
CA HIS A 82 -3.15 -4.77 -8.51
C HIS A 82 -4.49 -4.79 -9.29
N PRO A 83 -4.76 -3.80 -10.16
CA PRO A 83 -6.08 -3.61 -10.77
C PRO A 83 -6.39 -4.53 -11.95
N ASN A 84 -5.38 -5.11 -12.58
CA ASN A 84 -5.57 -5.95 -13.76
C ASN A 84 -5.98 -7.37 -13.34
N THR A 85 -7.22 -7.75 -13.63
CA THR A 85 -7.87 -9.00 -13.18
C THR A 85 -7.93 -10.09 -14.25
N GLY A 86 -7.34 -9.85 -15.43
CA GLY A 86 -7.22 -10.87 -16.46
C GLY A 86 -6.39 -12.07 -15.98
N GLY A 87 -6.63 -13.26 -16.54
CA GLY A 87 -6.00 -14.51 -16.07
C GLY A 87 -4.48 -14.56 -16.17
N ASP A 88 -3.87 -13.67 -16.95
CA ASP A 88 -2.42 -13.54 -17.10
C ASP A 88 -1.77 -12.62 -16.04
N TYR A 89 -2.57 -11.94 -15.21
CA TYR A 89 -2.10 -11.00 -14.20
C TYR A 89 -2.11 -11.61 -12.79
N LEU A 90 -1.07 -11.32 -12.02
CA LEU A 90 -0.93 -11.81 -10.65
C LEU A 90 -1.66 -10.86 -9.68
N GLN A 91 -2.64 -11.39 -8.95
CA GLN A 91 -3.37 -10.63 -7.91
C GLN A 91 -2.67 -10.63 -6.55
N GLU A 92 -1.83 -11.64 -6.29
CA GLU A 92 -0.98 -11.70 -5.10
C GLU A 92 0.29 -10.86 -5.26
N PRO A 93 0.96 -10.48 -4.15
CA PRO A 93 2.28 -9.84 -4.22
C PRO A 93 3.28 -10.68 -5.00
N SER A 94 3.86 -10.08 -6.03
CA SER A 94 4.94 -10.64 -6.83
C SER A 94 6.26 -10.68 -6.03
N GLU A 95 7.25 -11.40 -6.55
CA GLU A 95 8.60 -11.33 -5.99
C GLU A 95 9.21 -9.93 -6.11
N THR A 96 8.76 -9.10 -7.05
CA THR A 96 9.24 -7.71 -7.16
C THR A 96 8.69 -6.86 -6.02
N ASP A 97 7.41 -7.01 -5.66
CA ASP A 97 6.78 -6.29 -4.55
C ASP A 97 7.47 -6.64 -3.22
N LYS A 98 7.66 -7.95 -2.98
CA LYS A 98 8.36 -8.44 -1.78
C LYS A 98 9.78 -7.90 -1.66
N ARG A 99 10.51 -7.82 -2.78
CA ARG A 99 11.86 -7.23 -2.81
C ARG A 99 11.82 -5.73 -2.61
N GLY A 100 10.86 -5.03 -3.21
CA GLY A 100 10.67 -3.59 -3.04
C GLY A 100 10.57 -3.24 -1.57
N VAL A 101 9.71 -3.93 -0.82
CA VAL A 101 9.57 -3.69 0.63
C VAL A 101 10.79 -4.14 1.42
N ARG A 102 11.33 -5.34 1.15
CA ARG A 102 12.42 -5.91 1.94
C ARG A 102 13.74 -5.19 1.76
N ASP A 103 14.08 -4.85 0.52
CA ASP A 103 15.41 -4.37 0.15
C ASP A 103 15.50 -2.83 0.13
N ASP A 104 14.38 -2.11 0.31
CA ASP A 104 14.39 -0.66 0.48
C ASP A 104 15.11 -0.25 1.78
N PRO A 105 16.20 0.53 1.71
CA PRO A 105 17.01 0.88 2.88
C PRO A 105 16.36 1.96 3.76
N ASP A 106 15.45 2.76 3.22
CA ASP A 106 14.81 3.87 3.91
C ASP A 106 13.54 3.42 4.65
N LEU A 107 12.81 2.42 4.14
CA LEU A 107 11.64 1.82 4.79
C LEU A 107 12.02 0.76 5.84
N LYS A 108 12.85 1.15 6.81
CA LYS A 108 13.41 0.27 7.86
C LYS A 108 13.31 0.83 9.27
N GLU A 109 12.74 2.02 9.42
CA GLU A 109 12.52 2.63 10.73
C GLU A 109 11.48 1.84 11.54
N ALA A 110 11.57 1.90 12.87
CA ALA A 110 10.70 1.15 13.76
C ALA A 110 9.20 1.52 13.66
N SER A 111 8.90 2.69 13.07
CA SER A 111 7.53 3.12 12.78
C SER A 111 6.94 2.47 11.53
N TYR A 112 7.78 1.98 10.62
CA TYR A 112 7.34 1.36 9.38
C TYR A 112 6.97 -0.09 9.62
N ILE A 113 5.72 -0.43 9.35
CA ILE A 113 5.21 -1.77 9.60
C ILE A 113 5.14 -2.64 8.35
N GLY A 114 5.15 -2.07 7.14
CA GLY A 114 5.07 -2.84 5.89
C GLY A 114 4.23 -2.17 4.80
N GLU A 115 3.83 -2.97 3.79
CA GLU A 115 3.08 -2.53 2.62
C GLU A 115 1.77 -3.29 2.43
N PHE A 116 0.70 -2.58 2.08
CA PHE A 116 -0.56 -3.18 1.65
C PHE A 116 -0.60 -3.37 0.13
N VAL A 117 -0.94 -4.57 -0.32
CA VAL A 117 -1.27 -4.81 -1.73
C VAL A 117 -2.77 -5.03 -1.86
N ILE A 118 -3.44 -4.12 -2.54
CA ILE A 118 -4.89 -4.13 -2.73
C ILE A 118 -5.20 -4.81 -4.06
N SER A 119 -5.78 -6.00 -4.00
CA SER A 119 -6.23 -6.75 -5.18
C SER A 119 -7.76 -6.80 -5.25
N GLN A 120 -8.31 -7.38 -6.33
CA GLN A 120 -9.75 -7.46 -6.54
C GLN A 120 -10.48 -8.23 -5.44
N ALA A 121 -9.89 -9.32 -4.96
CA ALA A 121 -10.53 -10.20 -3.98
C ALA A 121 -9.98 -9.97 -2.57
N LYS A 122 -8.67 -9.73 -2.44
CA LYS A 122 -7.96 -9.74 -1.17
C LYS A 122 -7.07 -8.51 -0.98
N ILE A 123 -6.88 -8.11 0.27
CA ILE A 123 -5.78 -7.24 0.67
C ILE A 123 -4.68 -8.12 1.28
N TYR A 124 -3.46 -7.92 0.83
CA TYR A 124 -2.27 -8.59 1.35
C TYR A 124 -1.41 -7.60 2.15
N TRP A 125 -0.64 -8.16 3.07
CA TRP A 125 0.36 -7.45 3.87
C TRP A 125 1.74 -7.99 3.55
N ILE A 126 2.66 -7.10 3.15
CA ILE A 126 4.08 -7.42 3.02
C ILE A 126 4.81 -6.83 4.23
N GLU A 127 5.36 -7.67 5.08
CA GLU A 127 6.18 -7.26 6.21
C GLU A 127 7.54 -6.70 5.74
N PRO A 128 8.28 -5.92 6.56
CA PRO A 128 9.56 -5.34 6.17
C PRO A 128 10.66 -6.36 5.84
N ASN A 129 10.44 -7.64 6.19
CA ASN A 129 11.31 -8.77 5.83
C ASN A 129 10.90 -9.45 4.51
N GLY A 130 9.84 -8.99 3.85
CA GLY A 130 9.27 -9.55 2.61
C GLY A 130 8.31 -10.72 2.80
N GLN A 131 7.95 -11.09 4.03
CA GLN A 131 6.91 -12.09 4.30
C GLN A 131 5.53 -11.54 3.95
N VAL A 132 4.68 -12.40 3.38
CA VAL A 132 3.34 -12.03 2.92
C VAL A 132 2.28 -12.72 3.76
N SER A 133 1.28 -11.95 4.18
CA SER A 133 0.07 -12.45 4.82
C SER A 133 -1.18 -11.98 4.07
N GLU A 134 -2.20 -12.82 3.98
CA GLU A 134 -3.53 -12.38 3.55
C GLU A 134 -4.25 -11.70 4.74
N ILE A 135 -4.76 -10.49 4.55
CA ILE A 135 -5.47 -9.74 5.59
C ILE A 135 -6.96 -10.07 5.58
N GLY A 136 -7.57 -10.09 4.39
CA GLY A 136 -9.01 -10.33 4.24
C GLY A 136 -9.55 -9.82 2.90
N ASP A 137 -10.87 -9.85 2.78
CA ASP A 137 -11.55 -9.50 1.53
C ASP A 137 -11.56 -7.99 1.30
N THR A 138 -11.19 -7.57 0.09
CA THR A 138 -11.12 -6.15 -0.28
C THR A 138 -12.46 -5.46 -0.13
N SER A 139 -13.55 -6.11 -0.53
CA SER A 139 -14.91 -5.54 -0.40
C SER A 139 -15.36 -5.36 1.05
N LEU A 140 -14.94 -6.26 1.95
CA LEU A 140 -15.28 -6.16 3.37
C LEU A 140 -14.46 -5.07 4.07
N ILE A 141 -13.17 -4.97 3.77
CA ILE A 141 -12.27 -3.99 4.42
C ILE A 141 -12.52 -2.57 3.89
N LEU A 142 -12.68 -2.41 2.56
CA LEU A 142 -12.84 -1.09 1.94
C LEU A 142 -14.31 -0.68 1.74
N GLY A 143 -15.28 -1.57 1.98
CA GLY A 143 -16.70 -1.27 1.77
C GLY A 143 -17.03 -0.98 0.31
N LEU A 144 -16.62 -1.89 -0.59
CA LEU A 144 -16.90 -1.86 -2.04
C LEU A 144 -18.18 -2.64 -2.38
#